data_AF-A0AAX2ISL0-F1
#
_entry.id   AF-A0AAX2ISL0-F1
#
_cell.length_a   1.000
_cell.length_b   1.000
_cell.length_c   1.000
_cell.angle_alpha   90.00
_cell.angle_beta   90.00
_cell.angle_gamma   90.00
#
_symmetry.space_group_name_H-M   'P 1'
#
loop_
_entity.id
_entity.type
_entity.pdbx_description
1 polymer ?
#
loop_
_entity_poly.entity_id
_entity_poly.type
_entity_poly.pdbx_seq_one_letter_code
_entity_poly.pdbx_strand_id
1 'polypeptide(L)'
;MTKNILAASFVAVLTLTACKKENTTSESSLGSDSMVSSPKDSTNQPASDSLVNNQTESNPEIIKTTLSDKDGKKLDVTFNNTKNTATLLFNGETIELEGQKTASGIWYKNDHYELRGKGNENELHKDGKLIFKSEK
;
A
#
# COMPACT_ATOMS: atom_id res chain seq x y z
N MET A 1 -32.76 27.21 38.55
CA MET A 1 -33.73 26.19 39.02
C MET A 1 -33.89 25.22 37.85
N THR A 2 -33.55 23.94 37.85
CA THR A 2 -33.24 22.91 38.86
C THR A 2 -32.36 21.86 38.19
N LYS A 3 -31.46 21.24 38.95
CA LYS A 3 -30.48 20.23 38.53
C LYS A 3 -31.12 18.83 38.55
N ASN A 4 -30.88 18.00 37.54
CA ASN A 4 -31.14 16.55 37.58
C ASN A 4 -29.90 15.84 36.97
N ILE A 5 -29.01 15.28 37.79
CA ILE A 5 -28.95 13.87 38.28
C ILE A 5 -28.54 12.92 37.12
N LEU A 6 -27.28 12.50 36.97
CA LEU A 6 -26.44 11.57 37.77
C LEU A 6 -26.90 10.11 37.67
N ALA A 7 -26.31 9.34 36.74
CA ALA A 7 -26.23 7.87 36.71
C ALA A 7 -25.43 7.46 35.46
N ALA A 8 -24.68 6.36 35.39
CA ALA A 8 -23.98 5.53 36.35
C ALA A 8 -22.98 4.75 35.49
N SER A 9 -21.78 4.57 36.01
CA SER A 9 -20.67 3.83 35.43
C SER A 9 -21.04 2.39 35.05
N PHE A 10 -20.63 1.95 33.85
CA PHE A 10 -20.36 0.54 33.59
C PHE A 10 -18.90 0.40 33.15
N VAL A 11 -18.10 -0.13 34.07
CA VAL A 11 -16.76 -0.65 33.84
C VAL A 11 -16.93 -2.03 33.21
N ALA A 12 -16.56 -2.18 31.93
CA ALA A 12 -16.39 -3.49 31.31
C ALA A 12 -14.88 -3.80 31.26
N VAL A 13 -14.53 -4.86 31.97
CA VAL A 13 -13.16 -5.35 32.21
C VAL A 13 -12.54 -5.89 30.93
N LEU A 14 -11.27 -5.55 30.69
CA LEU A 14 -10.43 -6.10 29.62
C LEU A 14 -10.20 -7.61 29.85
N THR A 15 -10.38 -8.42 28.80
CA THR A 15 -9.71 -9.71 28.68
C THR A 15 -8.78 -9.69 27.49
N LEU A 16 -7.49 -9.46 27.75
CA LEU A 16 -6.41 -9.67 26.79
C LEU A 16 -6.12 -11.17 26.72
N THR A 17 -6.64 -11.85 25.70
CA THR A 17 -6.18 -13.19 25.33
C THR A 17 -4.90 -13.06 24.54
N ALA A 18 -3.75 -13.20 25.21
CA ALA A 18 -2.44 -13.28 24.59
C ALA A 18 -2.17 -14.73 24.13
N CYS A 19 -2.28 -14.99 22.82
CA CYS A 19 -1.73 -16.21 22.23
C CYS A 19 -0.26 -16.00 21.88
N LYS A 20 0.62 -16.53 22.72
CA LYS A 20 2.04 -16.74 22.45
C LYS A 20 2.20 -18.06 21.69
N LYS A 21 2.81 -18.06 20.52
CA LYS A 21 3.52 -19.23 19.99
C LYS A 21 4.78 -18.81 19.25
N GLU A 22 5.87 -19.36 19.74
CA GLU A 22 7.25 -19.19 19.35
C GLU A 22 7.67 -20.08 18.17
N ASN A 23 8.65 -19.59 17.40
CA ASN A 23 9.82 -20.28 16.83
C ASN A 23 9.61 -21.60 16.03
N THR A 24 10.00 -21.62 14.75
CA THR A 24 10.95 -22.62 14.18
C THR A 24 11.50 -22.13 12.84
N THR A 25 12.76 -21.69 12.88
CA THR A 25 13.71 -21.67 11.77
C THR A 25 13.90 -23.09 11.24
N SER A 26 13.85 -23.26 9.92
CA SER A 26 14.53 -24.37 9.24
C SER A 26 15.25 -23.83 8.01
N GLU A 27 16.58 -23.84 8.11
CA GLU A 27 17.55 -23.65 7.04
C GLU A 27 17.55 -24.82 6.03
N SER A 28 18.41 -24.67 5.01
CA SER A 28 18.93 -25.64 4.02
C SER A 28 18.38 -25.36 2.62
N SER A 29 19.17 -25.22 1.55
CA SER A 29 20.50 -25.77 1.26
C SER A 29 21.14 -25.09 0.04
N LEU A 30 22.47 -24.88 0.10
CA LEU A 30 23.54 -25.09 -0.93
C LEU A 30 23.21 -24.93 -2.43
N GLY A 31 23.89 -24.01 -3.13
CA GLY A 31 25.04 -24.31 -4.02
C GLY A 31 24.68 -23.86 -5.47
N SER A 32 25.53 -23.41 -6.39
CA SER A 32 26.98 -23.51 -6.58
C SER A 32 27.44 -22.49 -7.66
N ASP A 33 28.76 -22.32 -7.76
CA ASP A 33 29.56 -21.40 -8.57
C ASP A 33 29.42 -21.46 -10.10
N SER A 34 29.77 -20.37 -10.82
CA SER A 34 31.00 -20.31 -11.65
C SER A 34 31.05 -19.12 -12.63
N MET A 35 32.29 -18.68 -12.87
CA MET A 35 32.74 -17.53 -13.65
C MET A 35 32.99 -17.88 -15.14
N VAL A 36 32.85 -16.94 -16.08
CA VAL A 36 33.83 -16.77 -17.20
C VAL A 36 33.63 -15.47 -18.00
N SER A 37 34.74 -15.03 -18.60
CA SER A 37 35.15 -13.70 -19.07
C SER A 37 34.68 -13.22 -20.46
N SER A 38 34.85 -11.91 -20.68
CA SER A 38 34.90 -11.11 -21.94
C SER A 38 36.01 -11.60 -22.93
N PRO A 39 36.26 -11.08 -24.19
CA PRO A 39 36.16 -9.66 -24.65
C PRO A 39 35.96 -9.31 -26.18
N LYS A 40 35.93 -7.98 -26.48
CA LYS A 40 36.23 -7.24 -27.76
C LYS A 40 35.22 -7.38 -28.93
N ASP A 41 34.88 -6.35 -29.73
CA ASP A 41 35.67 -5.29 -30.37
C ASP A 41 34.78 -4.08 -30.84
N SER A 42 35.40 -2.92 -31.03
CA SER A 42 34.81 -1.63 -31.48
C SER A 42 34.68 -1.53 -33.00
N THR A 43 33.68 -0.77 -33.52
CA THR A 43 33.83 0.15 -34.68
C THR A 43 32.58 1.06 -34.81
N ASN A 44 32.83 2.33 -35.17
CA ASN A 44 31.98 3.53 -35.10
C ASN A 44 30.85 3.68 -36.14
N GLN A 45 29.76 4.32 -35.67
CA GLN A 45 28.88 5.36 -36.28
C GLN A 45 28.05 5.06 -37.56
N PRO A 46 27.01 5.86 -37.89
CA PRO A 46 26.03 6.60 -37.06
C PRO A 46 24.55 6.43 -37.52
N ALA A 47 23.63 6.79 -36.62
CA ALA A 47 22.26 7.28 -36.85
C ALA A 47 21.33 6.51 -37.82
N SER A 48 20.37 5.79 -37.25
CA SER A 48 18.99 5.77 -37.74
C SER A 48 18.08 5.31 -36.60
N ASP A 49 16.99 6.05 -36.40
CA ASP A 49 15.97 5.86 -35.38
C ASP A 49 15.60 4.38 -35.18
N SER A 50 15.94 3.85 -34.02
CA SER A 50 15.24 2.72 -33.44
C SER A 50 15.33 2.90 -31.94
N LEU A 51 14.24 3.42 -31.38
CA LEU A 51 13.92 3.33 -29.97
C LEU A 51 13.84 1.85 -29.61
N VAL A 52 15.01 1.31 -29.28
CA VAL A 52 15.19 -0.03 -28.72
C VAL A 52 14.49 -0.01 -27.37
N ASN A 53 13.37 -0.73 -27.35
CA ASN A 53 12.55 -0.98 -26.19
C ASN A 53 13.30 -1.93 -25.24
N ASN A 54 14.26 -1.40 -24.49
CA ASN A 54 14.80 -2.08 -23.32
C ASN A 54 13.78 -1.92 -22.19
N GLN A 55 12.84 -2.87 -22.09
CA GLN A 55 12.00 -3.04 -20.90
C GLN A 55 12.88 -3.40 -19.71
N THR A 56 13.40 -2.36 -19.06
CA THR A 56 13.75 -2.40 -17.65
C THR A 56 12.42 -2.29 -16.92
N GLU A 57 12.00 -3.33 -16.20
CA GLU A 57 10.88 -3.25 -15.26
C GLU A 57 11.26 -2.36 -14.08
N SER A 58 11.34 -1.05 -14.31
CA SER A 58 11.42 -0.08 -13.24
C SER A 58 10.01 0.12 -12.72
N ASN A 59 9.72 -0.40 -11.52
CA ASN A 59 8.53 0.03 -10.80
C ASN A 59 8.66 1.55 -10.57
N PRO A 60 7.79 2.38 -11.18
CA PRO A 60 7.92 3.82 -11.09
C PRO A 60 7.87 4.28 -9.63
N GLU A 61 8.66 5.31 -9.30
CA GLU A 61 8.67 5.89 -7.95
C GLU A 61 7.29 6.44 -7.55
N ILE A 62 6.62 7.11 -8.49
CA ILE A 62 5.28 7.68 -8.29
C ILE A 62 4.29 6.97 -9.21
N ILE A 63 3.22 6.42 -8.64
CA ILE A 63 2.11 5.83 -9.38
C ILE A 63 0.86 6.65 -9.11
N LYS A 64 0.14 7.04 -10.16
CA LYS A 64 -1.15 7.73 -10.05
C LYS A 64 -2.25 6.84 -10.62
N THR A 65 -3.36 6.73 -9.90
CA THR A 65 -4.54 5.99 -10.35
C THR A 65 -5.81 6.69 -9.87
N THR A 66 -6.91 6.44 -10.57
CA THR A 66 -8.25 6.87 -10.17
C THR A 66 -9.11 5.64 -10.01
N LEU A 67 -9.67 5.47 -8.82
CA LEU A 67 -10.63 4.43 -8.51
C LEU A 67 -12.04 5.00 -8.61
N SER A 68 -12.99 4.20 -9.08
CA SER A 68 -14.41 4.56 -9.09
C SER A 68 -15.19 3.55 -8.25
N ASP A 69 -16.19 4.02 -7.50
CA ASP A 69 -17.19 3.15 -6.88
C ASP A 69 -18.39 2.92 -7.82
N LYS A 70 -19.29 2.03 -7.39
CA LYS A 70 -20.53 1.69 -8.11
C LYS A 70 -21.46 2.88 -8.38
N ASP A 71 -21.31 3.97 -7.64
CA ASP A 71 -22.14 5.18 -7.76
C ASP A 71 -21.42 6.25 -8.61
N GLY A 72 -20.26 5.92 -9.18
CA GLY A 72 -19.44 6.80 -10.00
C GLY A 72 -18.63 7.83 -9.21
N LYS A 73 -18.57 7.73 -7.88
CA LYS A 73 -17.68 8.56 -7.06
C LYS A 73 -16.25 8.18 -7.37
N LYS A 74 -15.36 9.18 -7.41
CA LYS A 74 -13.95 8.98 -7.71
C LYS A 74 -13.07 9.14 -6.47
N LEU A 75 -12.01 8.37 -6.43
CA LEU A 75 -10.91 8.47 -5.48
C LEU A 75 -9.60 8.49 -6.27
N ASP A 76 -8.96 9.65 -6.34
CA ASP A 76 -7.64 9.76 -6.94
C ASP A 76 -6.58 9.38 -5.91
N VAL A 77 -5.65 8.53 -6.31
CA VAL A 77 -4.60 7.99 -5.45
C VAL A 77 -3.25 8.21 -6.10
N THR A 78 -2.34 8.83 -5.36
CA THR A 78 -0.92 8.92 -5.70
C THR A 78 -0.11 8.10 -4.71
N PHE A 79 0.47 6.99 -5.16
CA PHE A 79 1.42 6.21 -4.38
C PHE A 79 2.83 6.76 -4.59
N ASN A 80 3.57 6.93 -3.51
CA ASN A 80 4.99 7.21 -3.51
C ASN A 80 5.72 6.00 -2.94
N ASN A 81 6.31 5.18 -3.82
CA ASN A 81 6.98 3.93 -3.46
C ASN A 81 8.29 4.16 -2.69
N THR A 82 8.98 5.29 -2.91
CA THR A 82 10.20 5.65 -2.17
C THR A 82 9.90 6.02 -0.72
N LYS A 83 8.85 6.81 -0.49
CA LYS A 83 8.44 7.26 0.84
C LYS A 83 7.50 6.28 1.54
N ASN A 84 6.99 5.29 0.82
CA ASN A 84 5.95 4.38 1.27
C ASN A 84 4.72 5.14 1.80
N THR A 85 4.23 6.12 1.01
CA THR A 85 3.04 6.92 1.35
C THR A 85 2.01 6.88 0.23
N ALA A 86 0.75 7.16 0.58
CA ALA A 86 -0.33 7.38 -0.37
C ALA A 86 -0.99 8.73 -0.09
N THR A 87 -1.11 9.55 -1.12
CA THR A 87 -1.90 10.79 -1.08
C THR A 87 -3.20 10.57 -1.83
N LEU A 88 -4.31 10.78 -1.13
CA LEU A 88 -5.65 10.64 -1.69
C LEU A 88 -6.25 12.01 -1.96
N LEU A 89 -7.01 12.14 -3.05
CA LEU A 89 -7.94 13.23 -3.25
C LEU A 89 -9.36 12.64 -3.31
N PHE A 90 -10.15 12.93 -2.27
CA PHE A 90 -11.48 12.36 -2.11
C PHE A 90 -12.48 13.43 -1.70
N ASN A 91 -13.54 13.63 -2.51
CA ASN A 91 -14.53 14.71 -2.31
C ASN A 91 -13.89 16.10 -2.09
N GLY A 92 -12.75 16.39 -2.72
CA GLY A 92 -12.02 17.65 -2.56
C GLY A 92 -11.12 17.74 -1.33
N GLU A 93 -11.08 16.70 -0.49
CA GLU A 93 -10.16 16.58 0.65
C GLU A 93 -8.88 15.87 0.22
N THR A 94 -7.72 16.45 0.56
CA THR A 94 -6.42 15.79 0.41
C THR A 94 -6.07 15.05 1.71
N ILE A 95 -5.81 13.76 1.60
CA ILE A 95 -5.54 12.88 2.75
C ILE A 95 -4.18 12.22 2.53
N GLU A 96 -3.26 12.42 3.46
CA GLU A 96 -1.95 11.75 3.45
C GLU A 96 -1.98 10.53 4.37
N LEU A 97 -1.48 9.41 3.86
CA LEU A 97 -1.44 8.12 4.54
C LEU A 97 -0.05 7.52 4.51
N GLU A 98 0.34 6.87 5.60
CA GLU A 98 1.59 6.14 5.72
C GLU A 98 1.37 4.64 5.47
N GLY A 99 2.26 4.03 4.70
CA GLY A 99 2.21 2.61 4.38
C GLY A 99 2.47 1.73 5.60
N GLN A 100 1.70 0.65 5.71
CA GLN A 100 1.73 -0.29 6.83
C GLN A 100 2.23 -1.66 6.36
N LYS A 101 2.92 -2.38 7.24
CA LYS A 101 3.31 -3.76 6.97
C LYS A 101 2.06 -4.66 6.94
N THR A 102 1.86 -5.37 5.83
CA THR A 102 0.79 -6.34 5.65
C THR A 102 1.34 -7.64 5.08
N ALA A 103 0.67 -8.76 5.33
CA ALA A 103 1.03 -10.06 4.75
C ALA A 103 0.66 -10.15 3.26
N SER A 104 -0.31 -9.36 2.80
CA SER A 104 -0.75 -9.33 1.40
C SER A 104 -1.49 -8.02 1.11
N GLY A 105 -1.39 -7.56 -0.14
CA GLY A 105 -2.07 -6.37 -0.62
C GLY A 105 -1.41 -5.07 -0.16
N ILE A 106 -2.18 -4.00 -0.17
CA ILE A 106 -1.78 -2.67 0.27
C ILE A 106 -2.51 -2.29 1.56
N TRP A 107 -1.82 -1.53 2.41
CA TRP A 107 -2.44 -0.89 3.56
C TRP A 107 -1.72 0.41 3.84
N TYR A 108 -2.46 1.51 3.84
CA TYR A 108 -1.99 2.83 4.19
C TYR A 108 -2.95 3.43 5.21
N LYS A 109 -2.45 4.12 6.24
CA LYS A 109 -3.30 4.73 7.26
C LYS A 109 -2.76 6.04 7.81
N ASN A 110 -3.63 6.81 8.45
CA ASN A 110 -3.31 7.82 9.44
C ASN A 110 -4.27 7.67 10.64
N ASP A 111 -4.41 8.68 11.48
CA ASP A 111 -5.27 8.62 12.68
C ASP A 111 -6.77 8.42 12.36
N HIS A 112 -7.22 8.91 11.21
CA HIS A 112 -8.64 8.93 10.84
C HIS A 112 -8.98 8.08 9.62
N TYR A 113 -8.02 7.74 8.78
CA TYR A 113 -8.28 7.11 7.50
C TYR A 113 -7.46 5.85 7.29
N GLU A 114 -8.05 4.88 6.61
CA GLU A 114 -7.38 3.65 6.18
C GLU A 114 -7.73 3.31 4.74
N LEU A 115 -6.72 3.27 3.86
CA LEU A 115 -6.83 2.68 2.54
C LEU A 115 -6.31 1.25 2.59
N ARG A 116 -7.16 0.29 2.23
CA ARG A 116 -6.80 -1.13 2.10
C ARG A 116 -7.09 -1.59 0.69
N GLY A 117 -6.29 -2.52 0.19
CA GLY A 117 -6.55 -3.11 -1.12
C GLY A 117 -5.91 -4.47 -1.33
N LYS A 118 -6.54 -5.29 -2.16
CA LYS A 118 -6.05 -6.62 -2.56
C LYS A 118 -6.50 -6.91 -3.98
N GLY A 119 -5.54 -7.12 -4.89
CA GLY A 119 -5.85 -7.24 -6.32
C GLY A 119 -6.52 -5.97 -6.83
N ASN A 120 -7.71 -6.08 -7.39
CA ASN A 120 -8.46 -4.96 -7.97
C ASN A 120 -9.41 -4.28 -6.96
N GLU A 121 -9.60 -4.87 -5.77
CA GLU A 121 -10.50 -4.32 -4.75
C GLU A 121 -9.75 -3.35 -3.83
N ASN A 122 -10.32 -2.17 -3.63
CA ASN A 122 -9.80 -1.13 -2.74
C ASN A 122 -10.93 -0.55 -1.89
N GLU A 123 -10.64 -0.30 -0.62
CA GLU A 123 -11.58 0.23 0.36
C GLU A 123 -10.93 1.37 1.14
N LEU A 124 -11.64 2.49 1.24
CA LEU A 124 -11.28 3.60 2.11
C LEU A 124 -12.24 3.65 3.29
N HIS A 125 -11.68 3.64 4.49
CA HIS A 125 -12.39 3.80 5.74
C HIS A 125 -12.05 5.16 6.36
N LYS A 126 -13.04 5.76 7.04
CA LYS A 126 -12.85 6.92 7.92
C LYS A 126 -13.39 6.57 9.30
N ASP A 127 -12.55 6.67 10.32
CA ASP A 127 -12.86 6.34 11.71
C ASP A 127 -13.50 4.94 11.84
N GLY A 128 -12.95 3.97 11.10
CA GLY A 128 -13.43 2.58 11.05
C GLY A 128 -14.69 2.34 10.19
N LYS A 129 -15.30 3.38 9.61
CA LYS A 129 -16.47 3.25 8.73
C LYS A 129 -16.06 3.24 7.25
N LEU A 130 -16.56 2.28 6.49
CA LEU A 130 -16.39 2.24 5.03
C LEU A 130 -17.06 3.45 4.37
N ILE A 131 -16.28 4.26 3.65
CA ILE A 131 -16.75 5.47 2.95
C ILE A 131 -16.55 5.42 1.43
N PHE A 132 -15.77 4.45 0.94
CA PHE A 132 -15.58 4.19 -0.49
C PHE A 132 -15.14 2.74 -0.69
N LYS A 133 -15.68 2.10 -1.73
CA LYS A 133 -15.27 0.77 -2.18
C LYS A 133 -15.18 0.78 -3.70
N SER A 134 -14.01 0.44 -4.26
CA SER A 134 -13.83 0.41 -5.71
C SER A 134 -14.68 -0.69 -6.33
N GLU A 135 -15.19 -0.40 -7.52
CA GLU A 135 -15.76 -1.42 -8.40
C GLU A 135 -14.63 -2.32 -8.95
N LYS A 136 -14.98 -3.56 -9.32
CA LYS A 136 -14.03 -4.58 -9.81
C LYS A 136 -13.66 -4.38 -11.26
#